data_AF-K0UN33-F1
#
_entry.id   AF-K0UN33-F1
#
_cell.length_a   1.000
_cell.length_b   1.000
_cell.length_c   1.000
_cell.angle_alpha   90.00
_cell.angle_beta   90.00
_cell.angle_gamma   90.00
#
_symmetry.space_group_name_H-M   'P 1'
#
loop_
_entity.id
_entity.type
_entity.pdbx_description
1 polymer ?
#
loop_
_entity_poly.entity_id
_entity_poly.type
_entity_poly.pdbx_seq_one_letter_code
_entity_poly.pdbx_strand_id
1 'polypeptide(L)'
;MLRESSYADLTVRAVAARAKVAPATAYTYFSSKNHLIAEIYLDLIRQVDYFTDVNDSKVVRVEKTLRSMALMVADEPEVAAACTTALLSGNDPAVRTVRERIGGEIHRRIRAAVGPNPDPRTLAALEMTFFGALVNAGSGAFTYHQIADRLSYVVGLIVGEDK
;
A
#
# COMPACT_ATOMS: atom_id res chain seq x y z
N MET A 1 16.06 9.95 -0.97
CA MET A 1 16.58 8.55 -0.91
C MET A 1 15.73 7.64 -1.78
N LEU A 2 14.54 7.18 -1.38
CA LEU A 2 13.67 6.39 -2.30
C LEU A 2 13.29 7.16 -3.57
N ARG A 3 13.03 8.47 -3.45
CA ARG A 3 12.76 9.40 -4.56
C ARG A 3 13.98 9.80 -5.41
N GLU A 4 15.19 9.55 -4.91
CA GLU A 4 16.44 10.13 -5.45
C GLU A 4 17.43 9.04 -5.87
N SER A 5 17.09 7.77 -5.71
CA SER A 5 17.98 6.64 -5.95
C SER A 5 17.16 5.48 -6.50
N SER A 6 17.65 4.84 -7.55
CA SER A 6 16.98 3.68 -8.11
C SER A 6 16.85 2.57 -7.06
N TYR A 7 15.87 1.69 -7.21
CA TYR A 7 15.79 0.50 -6.35
C TYR A 7 17.12 -0.22 -6.27
N ALA A 8 17.90 -0.32 -7.35
CA ALA A 8 19.19 -1.00 -7.37
C ALA A 8 20.21 -0.36 -6.40
N ASP A 9 20.18 0.97 -6.25
CA ASP A 9 21.16 1.73 -5.49
C ASP A 9 20.77 1.92 -4.01
N LEU A 10 19.49 1.69 -3.67
CA LEU A 10 19.03 1.80 -2.29
C LEU A 10 19.63 0.68 -1.42
N THR A 11 20.40 1.07 -0.41
CA THR A 11 20.93 0.17 0.62
C THR A 11 20.67 0.73 2.01
N VAL A 12 20.55 -0.15 3.01
CA VAL A 12 20.43 0.26 4.43
C VAL A 12 21.60 1.16 4.84
N ARG A 13 22.80 0.91 4.33
CA ARG A 13 23.99 1.73 4.56
C ARG A 13 23.88 3.13 3.98
N ALA A 14 23.38 3.27 2.74
CA ALA A 14 23.18 4.57 2.12
C ALA A 14 22.14 5.40 2.91
N VAL A 15 21.06 4.76 3.37
CA VAL A 15 20.07 5.42 4.22
C VAL A 15 20.67 5.84 5.57
N ALA A 16 21.47 4.97 6.21
CA ALA A 16 22.18 5.30 7.45
C ALA A 16 23.09 6.53 7.28
N ALA A 17 23.88 6.56 6.19
CA ALA A 17 24.76 7.68 5.88
C ALA A 17 23.98 9.00 5.69
N ARG A 18 22.86 8.96 4.95
CA ARG A 18 21.98 10.14 4.75
C ARG A 18 21.34 10.63 6.05
N ALA A 19 20.95 9.70 6.91
CA ALA A 19 20.39 9.98 8.23
C ALA A 19 21.45 10.36 9.27
N LYS A 20 22.74 10.36 8.89
CA LYS A 20 23.90 10.66 9.77
C LYS A 20 23.97 9.72 10.99
N VAL A 21 23.62 8.45 10.79
CA VAL A 21 23.73 7.40 11.83
C VAL A 21 24.70 6.31 11.40
N ALA A 22 25.26 5.59 12.36
CA ALA A 22 26.13 4.46 12.06
C ALA A 22 25.32 3.34 11.36
N PRO A 23 25.89 2.63 10.37
CA PRO A 23 25.22 1.50 9.73
C PRO A 23 24.74 0.43 10.71
N ALA A 24 25.54 0.14 11.75
CA ALA A 24 25.16 -0.82 12.79
C ALA A 24 23.85 -0.44 13.50
N THR A 25 23.66 0.86 13.77
CA THR A 25 22.40 1.39 14.33
C THR A 25 21.23 1.15 13.38
N ALA A 26 21.40 1.38 12.07
CA ALA A 26 20.34 1.14 11.10
C ALA A 26 19.95 -0.34 11.01
N TYR A 27 20.92 -1.26 11.11
CA TYR A 27 20.66 -2.71 11.13
C TYR A 27 19.97 -3.19 12.42
N THR A 28 19.98 -2.40 13.50
CA THR A 28 19.13 -2.67 14.67
C THR A 28 17.64 -2.49 14.35
N TYR A 29 17.30 -1.61 13.40
CA TYR A 29 15.91 -1.35 13.00
C TYR A 29 15.51 -2.13 11.75
N PHE A 30 16.41 -2.22 10.76
CA PHE A 30 16.12 -2.82 9.45
C PHE A 30 17.08 -3.97 9.17
N SER A 31 16.59 -5.19 9.34
CA SER A 31 17.32 -6.44 9.06
C SER A 31 17.78 -6.58 7.60
N SER A 32 17.03 -5.98 6.66
CA SER A 32 17.30 -6.09 5.23
C SER A 32 16.80 -4.86 4.47
N LYS A 33 17.24 -4.74 3.21
CA LYS A 33 16.70 -3.73 2.27
C LYS A 33 15.19 -3.90 2.07
N ASN A 34 14.70 -5.13 1.97
CA ASN A 34 13.27 -5.41 1.82
C ASN A 34 12.50 -5.02 3.09
N HIS A 35 13.06 -5.26 4.27
CA HIS A 35 12.46 -4.82 5.52
C HIS A 35 12.35 -3.29 5.59
N LEU A 36 13.43 -2.56 5.26
CA LEU A 36 13.40 -1.09 5.17
C LEU A 36 12.30 -0.59 4.22
N ILE A 37 12.20 -1.17 3.01
CA ILE A 37 11.21 -0.76 2.02
C ILE A 37 9.78 -1.06 2.50
N ALA A 38 9.56 -2.22 3.11
CA ALA A 38 8.26 -2.58 3.67
C ALA A 38 7.82 -1.60 4.77
N GLU A 39 8.73 -1.18 5.66
CA GLU A 39 8.41 -0.18 6.70
C GLU A 39 8.07 1.18 6.08
N ILE A 40 8.78 1.59 5.02
CA ILE A 40 8.45 2.84 4.34
C ILE A 40 7.07 2.74 3.67
N TYR A 41 6.76 1.63 3.02
CA TYR A 41 5.43 1.43 2.44
C TYR A 41 4.32 1.47 3.50
N LEU A 42 4.56 0.86 4.67
CA LEU A 42 3.64 0.94 5.80
C LEU A 42 3.41 2.38 6.26
N ASP A 43 4.47 3.18 6.37
CA ASP A 43 4.36 4.58 6.76
C ASP A 43 3.65 5.44 5.71
N LEU A 44 3.79 5.11 4.43
CA LEU A 44 3.03 5.77 3.37
C LEU A 44 1.53 5.38 3.46
N ILE A 45 1.21 4.10 3.65
CA ILE A 45 -0.17 3.63 3.87
C ILE A 45 -0.84 4.32 5.07
N ARG A 46 -0.09 4.55 6.14
CA ARG A 46 -0.59 5.27 7.32
C ARG A 46 -0.92 6.73 7.07
N GLN A 47 -0.34 7.36 6.05
CA GLN A 47 -0.61 8.75 5.70
C GLN A 47 -1.88 8.92 4.86
N VAL A 48 -2.50 7.83 4.37
CA VAL A 48 -3.78 7.92 3.67
C VAL A 48 -4.89 8.23 4.66
N ASP A 49 -5.65 9.26 4.33
CA ASP A 49 -6.82 9.69 5.08
C ASP A 49 -7.89 8.60 5.19
N TYR A 50 -8.69 8.70 6.25
CA TYR A 50 -9.91 7.93 6.40
C TYR A 50 -11.06 8.67 5.73
N PHE A 51 -11.63 8.07 4.67
CA PHE A 51 -12.81 8.62 4.01
C PHE A 51 -14.06 8.08 4.70
N THR A 52 -14.62 8.86 5.64
CA THR A 52 -15.74 8.44 6.52
C THR A 52 -16.92 9.43 6.52
N ASP A 53 -16.91 10.42 5.62
CA ASP A 53 -17.98 11.41 5.53
C ASP A 53 -19.33 10.75 5.22
N VAL A 54 -20.29 10.90 6.13
CA VAL A 54 -21.62 10.30 6.02
C VAL A 54 -22.46 10.92 4.91
N ASN A 55 -22.08 12.10 4.42
CA ASN A 55 -22.73 12.75 3.28
C ASN A 55 -22.30 12.15 1.94
N ASP A 56 -21.14 11.49 1.89
CA ASP A 56 -20.72 10.70 0.73
C ASP A 56 -21.45 9.35 0.71
N SER A 57 -21.78 8.85 -0.48
CA SER A 57 -22.25 7.47 -0.61
C SER A 57 -21.15 6.48 -0.20
N LYS A 58 -21.56 5.26 0.17
CA LYS A 58 -20.62 4.19 0.54
C LYS A 58 -19.65 3.89 -0.61
N VAL A 59 -20.15 3.86 -1.85
CA VAL A 59 -19.34 3.67 -3.06
C VAL A 59 -18.26 4.75 -3.16
N VAL A 60 -18.64 6.03 -3.01
CA VAL A 60 -17.72 7.16 -3.10
C VAL A 60 -16.63 7.08 -2.03
N ARG A 61 -16.97 6.75 -0.77
CA ARG A 61 -15.98 6.61 0.30
C ARG A 61 -14.98 5.48 0.02
N VAL A 62 -15.47 4.32 -0.42
CA VAL A 62 -14.64 3.15 -0.73
C VAL A 62 -13.74 3.45 -1.93
N GLU A 63 -14.29 4.08 -2.97
CA GLU A 63 -13.52 4.52 -4.14
C GLU A 63 -12.39 5.47 -3.74
N LYS A 64 -12.70 6.57 -3.02
CA LYS A 64 -11.69 7.53 -2.54
C LYS A 64 -10.59 6.82 -1.74
N THR A 65 -10.96 5.85 -0.91
CA THR A 65 -10.03 5.07 -0.09
C THR A 65 -9.07 4.24 -0.95
N LEU A 66 -9.60 3.40 -1.85
CA LEU A 66 -8.76 2.55 -2.70
C LEU A 66 -7.92 3.37 -3.69
N ARG A 67 -8.51 4.42 -4.27
CA ARG A 67 -7.83 5.35 -5.18
C ARG A 67 -6.66 6.04 -4.49
N SER A 68 -6.86 6.59 -3.30
CA SER A 68 -5.82 7.30 -2.57
C SER A 68 -4.67 6.38 -2.16
N MET A 69 -4.97 5.15 -1.73
CA MET A 69 -3.93 4.16 -1.43
C MET A 69 -3.16 3.74 -2.69
N ALA A 70 -3.82 3.60 -3.85
CA ALA A 70 -3.14 3.25 -5.10
C ALA A 70 -2.27 4.38 -5.65
N LEU A 71 -2.71 5.65 -5.52
CA LEU A 71 -2.02 6.80 -6.11
C LEU A 71 -0.82 7.30 -5.32
N MET A 72 -0.69 6.93 -4.05
CA MET A 72 0.42 7.34 -3.19
C MET A 72 1.82 7.05 -3.74
N VAL A 73 1.97 5.98 -4.52
CA VAL A 73 3.25 5.58 -5.14
C VAL A 73 3.22 5.75 -6.66
N ALA A 74 2.20 6.41 -7.22
CA ALA A 74 1.98 6.47 -8.66
C ALA A 74 3.01 7.32 -9.40
N ASP A 75 3.48 8.40 -8.77
CA ASP A 75 4.52 9.27 -9.33
C ASP A 75 5.94 8.74 -9.07
N GLU A 76 6.06 7.60 -8.40
CA GLU A 76 7.32 6.97 -8.01
C GLU A 76 7.34 5.48 -8.40
N PRO A 77 7.30 5.15 -9.70
CA PRO A 77 7.13 3.77 -10.18
C PRO A 77 8.23 2.82 -9.67
N GLU A 78 9.46 3.30 -9.48
CA GLU A 78 10.56 2.51 -8.91
C GLU A 78 10.30 2.14 -7.45
N VAL A 79 9.77 3.08 -6.65
CA VAL A 79 9.40 2.84 -5.25
C VAL A 79 8.27 1.82 -5.18
N ALA A 80 7.32 1.94 -6.09
CA ALA A 80 6.17 1.07 -6.17
C ALA A 80 6.57 -0.38 -6.54
N ALA A 81 7.41 -0.55 -7.56
CA ALA A 81 7.96 -1.86 -7.95
C ALA A 81 8.82 -2.48 -6.84
N ALA A 82 9.61 -1.65 -6.14
CA ALA A 82 10.38 -2.04 -4.97
C ALA A 82 9.50 -2.56 -3.84
N CYS A 83 8.39 -1.87 -3.55
CA CYS A 83 7.42 -2.29 -2.53
C CYS A 83 6.79 -3.64 -2.88
N THR A 84 6.33 -3.83 -4.12
CA THR A 84 5.78 -5.11 -4.57
C THR A 84 6.81 -6.24 -4.43
N THR A 85 8.05 -6.01 -4.85
CA THR A 85 9.15 -6.99 -4.70
C THR A 85 9.44 -7.32 -3.25
N ALA A 86 9.54 -6.31 -2.39
CA ALA A 86 9.81 -6.48 -0.97
C ALA A 86 8.69 -7.27 -0.28
N LEU A 87 7.43 -6.94 -0.57
CA LEU A 87 6.26 -7.56 0.05
C LEU A 87 5.99 -8.98 -0.46
N LEU A 88 6.44 -9.36 -1.65
CA LEU A 88 6.37 -10.73 -2.15
C LEU A 88 7.56 -11.60 -1.71
N SER A 89 8.59 -10.99 -1.12
CA SER A 89 9.70 -11.75 -0.54
C SER A 89 9.23 -12.59 0.66
N GLY A 90 9.40 -13.90 0.58
CA GLY A 90 8.89 -14.87 1.58
C GLY A 90 9.88 -15.22 2.70
N ASN A 91 11.17 -14.90 2.53
CA ASN A 91 12.25 -15.52 3.30
C ASN A 91 12.69 -14.71 4.54
N ASP A 92 12.21 -13.48 4.73
CA ASP A 92 12.56 -12.61 5.87
C ASP A 92 11.38 -12.51 6.86
N PRO A 93 11.49 -13.05 8.09
CA PRO A 93 10.45 -12.94 9.11
C PRO A 93 10.09 -11.49 9.48
N ALA A 94 11.04 -10.56 9.41
CA ALA A 94 10.76 -9.15 9.70
C ALA A 94 9.84 -8.54 8.64
N VAL A 95 10.10 -8.83 7.36
CA VAL A 95 9.22 -8.41 6.25
C VAL A 95 7.81 -8.98 6.41
N ARG A 96 7.66 -10.23 6.87
CA ARG A 96 6.34 -10.83 7.14
C ARG A 96 5.56 -10.03 8.18
N THR A 97 6.21 -9.65 9.28
CA THR A 97 5.60 -8.87 10.36
C THR A 97 5.11 -7.51 9.85
N VAL A 98 5.88 -6.85 8.99
CA VAL A 98 5.49 -5.57 8.39
C VAL A 98 4.34 -5.76 7.39
N ARG A 99 4.38 -6.80 6.57
CA ARG A 99 3.29 -7.15 5.65
C ARG A 99 1.96 -7.38 6.35
N GLU A 100 1.96 -8.02 7.52
CA GLU A 100 0.76 -8.18 8.35
C GLU A 100 0.24 -6.82 8.86
N ARG A 101 1.14 -5.93 9.30
CA ARG A 101 0.78 -4.55 9.71
C ARG A 101 0.18 -3.74 8.56
N ILE A 102 0.75 -3.87 7.35
CA ILE A 102 0.23 -3.25 6.12
C ILE A 102 -1.18 -3.76 5.81
N GLY A 103 -1.38 -5.09 5.83
CA GLY A 103 -2.70 -5.69 5.64
C GLY A 103 -3.72 -5.18 6.66
N GLY A 104 -3.32 -5.04 7.93
CA GLY A 104 -4.15 -4.47 8.97
C GLY A 104 -4.52 -2.99 8.76
N GLU A 105 -3.61 -2.16 8.25
CA GLU A 105 -3.89 -0.76 7.91
C GLU A 105 -4.86 -0.62 6.73
N ILE A 106 -4.69 -1.45 5.70
CA ILE A 106 -5.57 -1.50 4.53
C ILE A 106 -6.97 -1.95 4.97
N HIS A 107 -7.06 -3.03 5.73
CA HIS A 107 -8.31 -3.53 6.30
C HIS A 107 -9.03 -2.44 7.10
N ARG A 108 -8.32 -1.73 8.01
CA ARG A 108 -8.90 -0.65 8.81
C ARG A 108 -9.51 0.46 7.94
N ARG A 109 -8.80 0.89 6.89
CA ARG A 109 -9.27 1.96 5.98
C ARG A 109 -10.48 1.53 5.17
N ILE A 110 -10.43 0.34 4.57
CA ILE A 110 -11.55 -0.21 3.81
C ILE A 110 -12.78 -0.37 4.71
N ARG A 111 -12.61 -0.97 5.90
CA ARG A 111 -13.70 -1.14 6.87
C ARG A 111 -14.33 0.19 7.28
N ALA A 112 -13.51 1.20 7.56
CA ALA A 112 -13.99 2.53 7.92
C ALA A 112 -14.79 3.17 6.77
N ALA A 113 -14.33 3.03 5.53
CA ALA A 113 -15.01 3.56 4.36
C ALA A 113 -16.34 2.87 4.07
N VAL A 114 -16.41 1.54 4.21
CA VAL A 114 -17.65 0.77 4.06
C VAL A 114 -18.67 1.17 5.15
N GLY A 115 -18.21 1.39 6.38
CA GLY A 115 -19.05 1.84 7.49
C GLY A 115 -19.45 0.69 8.44
N PRO A 116 -20.48 0.90 9.28
CA PRO A 116 -20.87 -0.07 10.31
C PRO A 116 -21.46 -1.36 9.73
N ASN A 117 -21.25 -2.47 10.44
CA ASN A 117 -21.76 -3.81 10.10
C ASN A 117 -21.52 -4.24 8.63
N PRO A 118 -20.28 -4.16 8.13
CA PRO A 118 -19.97 -4.54 6.75
C PRO A 118 -20.16 -6.05 6.56
N ASP A 119 -20.65 -6.46 5.39
CA ASP A 119 -20.57 -7.86 4.98
C ASP A 119 -19.09 -8.26 4.88
N PRO A 120 -18.62 -9.29 5.63
CA PRO A 120 -17.24 -9.75 5.57
C PRO A 120 -16.79 -10.14 4.15
N ARG A 121 -17.72 -10.59 3.30
CA ARG A 121 -17.44 -10.96 1.90
C ARG A 121 -17.10 -9.74 1.05
N THR A 122 -17.79 -8.62 1.29
CA THR A 122 -17.49 -7.35 0.62
C THR A 122 -16.10 -6.83 1.00
N LEU A 123 -15.75 -6.88 2.30
CA LEU A 123 -14.41 -6.48 2.75
C LEU A 123 -13.33 -7.35 2.11
N ALA A 124 -13.48 -8.67 2.17
CA ALA A 124 -12.54 -9.60 1.56
C ALA A 124 -12.38 -9.37 0.05
N ALA A 125 -13.47 -9.12 -0.68
CA ALA A 125 -13.42 -8.84 -2.10
C ALA A 125 -12.70 -7.52 -2.43
N LEU A 126 -12.95 -6.46 -1.65
CA LEU A 126 -12.26 -5.17 -1.80
C LEU A 126 -10.76 -5.28 -1.50
N GLU A 127 -10.39 -6.00 -0.44
CA GLU A 127 -8.99 -6.26 -0.08
C GLU A 127 -8.27 -7.07 -1.15
N MET A 128 -8.86 -8.17 -1.60
CA MET A 128 -8.29 -9.00 -2.68
C MET A 128 -8.14 -8.21 -3.98
N THR A 129 -9.14 -7.37 -4.30
CA THR A 129 -9.09 -6.48 -5.46
C THR A 129 -7.93 -5.50 -5.34
N PHE A 130 -7.78 -4.85 -4.18
CA PHE A 130 -6.70 -3.89 -3.96
C PHE A 130 -5.32 -4.54 -4.04
N PHE A 131 -5.11 -5.69 -3.40
CA PHE A 131 -3.84 -6.42 -3.49
C PHE A 131 -3.54 -6.89 -4.92
N GLY A 132 -4.54 -7.43 -5.62
CA GLY A 132 -4.40 -7.82 -7.03
C GLY A 132 -4.06 -6.63 -7.93
N ALA A 133 -4.69 -5.48 -7.69
CA ALA A 133 -4.39 -4.23 -8.37
C ALA A 133 -2.93 -3.79 -8.18
N LEU A 134 -2.41 -3.83 -6.95
CA LEU A 134 -1.02 -3.48 -6.66
C LEU A 134 -0.02 -4.42 -7.33
N VAL A 135 -0.31 -5.72 -7.38
CA VAL A 135 0.54 -6.70 -8.09
C VAL A 135 0.56 -6.42 -9.60
N ASN A 136 -0.59 -6.11 -10.20
CA ASN A 136 -0.67 -5.74 -11.61
C ASN A 136 0.09 -4.44 -11.93
N ALA A 137 0.05 -3.46 -11.03
CA ALA A 137 0.83 -2.24 -11.19
C ALA A 137 2.33 -2.50 -11.04
N GLY A 138 2.72 -3.23 -9.98
CA GLY A 138 4.12 -3.55 -9.70
C GLY A 138 4.77 -4.48 -10.72
N SER A 139 4.00 -5.29 -11.43
CA SER A 139 4.49 -6.12 -12.55
C SER A 139 4.64 -5.35 -13.86
N GLY A 140 4.17 -4.10 -13.91
CA GLY A 140 4.17 -3.28 -15.12
C GLY A 140 3.03 -3.60 -16.10
N ALA A 141 2.09 -4.47 -15.73
CA ALA A 141 0.91 -4.75 -16.58
C ALA A 141 0.02 -3.51 -16.74
N PHE A 142 -0.04 -2.67 -15.70
CA PHE A 142 -0.73 -1.38 -15.72
C PHE A 142 0.05 -0.32 -14.95
N THR A 143 -0.21 0.96 -15.23
CA THR A 143 0.27 2.03 -14.37
C THR A 143 -0.61 2.15 -13.12
N TYR A 144 -0.10 2.75 -12.05
CA TYR A 144 -0.90 3.02 -10.84
C TYR A 144 -2.08 3.95 -11.11
N HIS A 145 -1.94 4.89 -12.05
CA HIS A 145 -3.03 5.73 -12.52
C HIS A 145 -4.12 4.89 -13.22
N GLN A 146 -3.74 3.99 -14.12
CA GLN A 146 -4.69 3.07 -14.75
C GLN A 146 -5.37 2.16 -13.72
N ILE A 147 -4.63 1.65 -12.74
CA ILE A 147 -5.21 0.87 -11.63
C ILE A 147 -6.20 1.71 -10.83
N ALA A 148 -5.86 2.95 -10.49
CA ALA A 148 -6.71 3.86 -9.75
C ALA A 148 -8.05 4.10 -10.47
N ASP A 149 -8.03 4.26 -11.79
CA ASP A 149 -9.25 4.42 -12.61
C ASP A 149 -10.05 3.12 -12.70
N ARG A 150 -9.38 1.97 -12.73
CA ARG A 150 -10.06 0.66 -12.74
C ARG A 150 -10.72 0.34 -11.40
N LEU A 151 -10.09 0.73 -10.28
CA LEU A 151 -10.64 0.50 -8.95
C LEU A 151 -12.02 1.16 -8.80
N SER A 152 -12.25 2.33 -9.40
CA SER A 152 -13.55 3.00 -9.38
C SER A 152 -14.68 2.11 -9.91
N TYR A 153 -14.55 1.52 -11.11
CA TYR A 153 -15.62 0.67 -11.65
C TYR A 153 -15.77 -0.65 -10.89
N VAL A 154 -14.64 -1.26 -10.43
CA VAL A 154 -14.69 -2.53 -9.68
C VAL A 154 -15.38 -2.34 -8.33
N VAL A 155 -15.15 -1.20 -7.67
CA VAL A 155 -15.86 -0.86 -6.42
C VAL A 155 -17.37 -0.79 -6.67
N GLY A 156 -17.80 -0.17 -7.76
CA GLY A 156 -19.23 -0.16 -8.15
C GLY A 156 -19.81 -1.56 -8.32
N LEU A 157 -19.05 -2.49 -8.92
CA LEU A 157 -19.48 -3.90 -9.09
C LEU A 157 -19.55 -4.66 -7.76
N ILE A 158 -18.65 -4.40 -6.82
CA ILE A 158 -18.57 -5.12 -5.53
C ILE A 158 -19.58 -4.59 -4.51
N VAL A 159 -19.67 -3.27 -4.41
CA VAL A 159 -20.49 -2.59 -3.40
C VAL A 159 -21.95 -2.45 -3.85
N GLY A 160 -22.17 -2.44 -5.16
CA GLY A 160 -23.45 -2.12 -5.80
C GLY A 160 -23.71 -0.62 -5.81
N GLU A 161 -24.51 -0.15 -6.77
CA GLU A 161 -25.09 1.20 -6.67
C GLU A 161 -26.13 1.20 -5.55
N ASP A 162 -26.06 2.19 -4.66
CA ASP A 162 -27.11 2.41 -3.66
C ASP A 162 -28.43 2.64 -4.44
N LYS A 163 -29.38 1.72 -4.32
CA LYS A 163 -30.73 1.84 -4.91
C LYS A 163 -31.56 2.89 -4.19
#